data_AF-A0A7J0AQ76-F1
#
_entry.id   AF-A0A7J0AQ76-F1
#
_cell.length_a   1.000
_cell.length_b   1.000
_cell.length_c   1.000
_cell.angle_alpha   90.00
_cell.angle_beta   90.00
_cell.angle_gamma   90.00
#
_symmetry.space_group_name_H-M   'P 1'
#
loop_
_entity.id
_entity.type
_entity.pdbx_description
1 polymer ?
#
loop_
_entity_poly.entity_id
_entity_poly.type
_entity_poly.pdbx_seq_one_letter_code
_entity_poly.pdbx_strand_id
1 'polypeptide(L)'
;MIPSAPKTVPTFRTSGMPRFLEGARYWLQWAGFPEPVYAPYHGSDDYKDDYTSRGNWVNYLAGGSRVLPNREGLNIPVDMAFALHSDAGKRADDSFVGTLGIYFTQNGDSYRDGTPRINSRMLTDLIMRQITNDIRRQYEPSWTRRSMWDKSYVEARVPEVPTTLIELMSHQNFADMMYGLDPSFKFTVGRAIYKGIARFLSERKDRELVIQPLPVKDFAITREKKNHYRLSWQPTPDPLEETAMPDKYVILARNQGELGFHKIGETSKTHYDLKVADNEIHSFRIVALNKGGLAFPSETLSLREAPGDKTPVLIINGFTRISAPANFKDGNNAGFSADKDFGVPYIKDISFTGYQTEFNRNTGNAFGHSGSNFTTQIIAGNTFDYPAVHGEAIANAGHGFVSSSVGAVESGAVKLSGYKNIDLILGKQKAGIVGNGKSGVRFKTFTPELERQLSVFTNEGGNLFISGENVVSDIFSFRYGPEDRHFAEVVLGVVPAEAPEGGLTETRSGKLLSSDGKTVKYSSTLNEDCYIVQSPDILAPASGVNAREIFSFSDTARPAGYVIDWGRSRNMILSIPLEAITESYARDRIMADFLR
;
A
#
# COMPACT_ATOMS: atom_id res chain seq x y z
N MET A 1 -45.38 -9.42 46.25
CA MET A 1 -44.07 -9.27 45.57
C MET A 1 -43.76 -10.59 44.90
N ILE A 2 -43.79 -10.65 43.57
CA ILE A 2 -43.34 -11.82 42.82
C ILE A 2 -41.80 -11.76 42.83
N PRO A 3 -41.08 -12.82 43.26
CA PRO A 3 -39.63 -12.83 43.22
C PRO A 3 -39.19 -12.69 41.76
N SER A 4 -38.35 -11.70 41.45
CA SER A 4 -37.72 -11.61 40.14
C SER A 4 -36.93 -12.90 39.91
N ALA A 5 -37.19 -13.58 38.79
CA ALA A 5 -36.41 -14.74 38.38
C ALA A 5 -34.91 -14.39 38.41
N PRO A 6 -34.04 -15.31 38.86
CA PRO A 6 -32.61 -15.06 38.93
C PRO A 6 -32.12 -14.67 37.52
N LYS A 7 -31.54 -13.46 37.40
CA LYS A 7 -30.84 -13.05 36.17
C LYS A 7 -29.72 -14.08 35.96
N THR A 8 -29.85 -14.89 34.91
CA THR A 8 -28.76 -15.76 34.45
C THR A 8 -27.52 -14.90 34.27
N VAL A 9 -26.46 -15.21 35.02
CA VAL A 9 -25.17 -14.54 34.85
C VAL A 9 -24.70 -14.83 33.43
N PRO A 10 -24.48 -13.81 32.59
CA PRO A 10 -24.07 -14.03 31.21
C PRO A 10 -22.71 -14.75 31.19
N THR A 11 -22.62 -15.82 30.41
CA THR A 11 -21.35 -16.53 30.17
C THR A 11 -20.61 -15.84 29.04
N PHE A 12 -19.54 -15.12 29.37
CA PHE A 12 -18.68 -14.50 28.37
C PHE A 12 -17.81 -15.54 27.65
N ARG A 13 -17.64 -15.36 26.34
CA ARG A 13 -16.73 -16.15 25.51
C ARG A 13 -16.00 -15.21 24.55
N THR A 14 -14.79 -15.58 24.16
CA THR A 14 -14.08 -14.89 23.08
C THR A 14 -14.72 -15.23 21.73
N SER A 15 -14.80 -14.25 20.83
CA SER A 15 -15.35 -14.44 19.47
C SER A 15 -14.54 -15.43 18.62
N GLY A 16 -13.24 -15.59 18.92
CA GLY A 16 -12.29 -16.33 18.08
C GLY A 16 -11.86 -15.56 16.83
N MET A 17 -12.35 -14.32 16.65
CA MET A 17 -12.05 -13.45 15.52
C MET A 17 -10.96 -12.46 15.90
N PRO A 18 -10.13 -12.00 14.93
CA PRO A 18 -9.30 -10.83 15.13
C PRO A 18 -10.11 -9.62 15.60
N ARG A 19 -9.57 -8.85 16.54
CA ARG A 19 -10.23 -7.67 17.13
C ARG A 19 -10.72 -6.65 16.11
N PHE A 20 -10.04 -6.52 14.97
CA PHE A 20 -10.42 -5.59 13.91
C PHE A 20 -11.72 -5.99 13.16
N LEU A 21 -12.27 -7.18 13.43
CA LEU A 21 -13.57 -7.64 12.91
C LEU A 21 -14.68 -7.59 13.96
N GLU A 22 -14.34 -7.31 15.21
CA GLU A 22 -15.32 -7.24 16.28
C GLU A 22 -16.08 -5.90 16.19
N GLY A 23 -17.37 -5.93 16.52
CA GLY A 23 -18.19 -4.73 16.61
C GLY A 23 -17.63 -3.71 17.61
N ALA A 24 -18.01 -2.45 17.44
CA ALA A 24 -17.64 -1.34 18.31
C ALA A 24 -17.87 -1.66 19.80
N ARG A 25 -18.95 -2.36 20.16
CA ARG A 25 -19.21 -2.71 21.58
C ARG A 25 -18.09 -3.55 22.20
N TYR A 26 -17.54 -4.51 21.47
CA TYR A 26 -16.53 -5.44 21.99
C TYR A 26 -15.18 -4.75 22.09
N TRP A 27 -14.87 -3.88 21.12
CA TRP A 27 -13.69 -3.01 21.20
C TRP A 27 -13.77 -2.06 22.41
N LEU A 28 -14.91 -1.42 22.63
CA LEU A 28 -15.12 -0.51 23.76
C LEU A 28 -15.06 -1.24 25.11
N GLN A 29 -15.65 -2.43 25.21
CA GLN A 29 -15.53 -3.29 26.39
C GLN A 29 -14.06 -3.58 26.69
N TRP A 30 -13.29 -3.99 25.67
CA TRP A 30 -11.87 -4.27 25.84
C TRP A 30 -11.04 -3.02 26.18
N ALA A 31 -11.38 -1.87 25.60
CA ALA A 31 -10.74 -0.59 25.90
C ALA A 31 -11.07 -0.05 27.31
N GLY A 32 -11.89 -0.76 28.09
CA GLY A 32 -12.20 -0.43 29.48
C GLY A 32 -13.33 0.58 29.66
N PHE A 33 -14.18 0.78 28.65
CA PHE A 33 -15.37 1.61 28.81
C PHE A 33 -16.37 0.95 29.77
N PRO A 34 -17.15 1.72 30.54
CA PRO A 34 -18.14 1.17 31.45
C PRO A 34 -19.34 0.58 30.69
N GLU A 35 -20.01 -0.41 31.29
CA GLU A 35 -21.14 -1.14 30.67
C GLU A 35 -22.22 -0.24 30.05
N PRO A 36 -22.69 0.85 30.69
CA PRO A 36 -23.71 1.72 30.10
C PRO A 36 -23.29 2.40 28.78
N VAL A 37 -21.98 2.42 28.47
CA VAL A 37 -21.45 2.96 27.22
C VAL A 37 -21.39 1.89 26.14
N TYR A 38 -20.76 0.74 26.40
CA TYR A 38 -20.57 -0.30 25.38
C TYR A 38 -21.77 -1.25 25.25
N ALA A 39 -22.63 -1.35 26.26
CA ALA A 39 -23.81 -2.20 26.30
C ALA A 39 -25.01 -1.45 26.92
N PRO A 40 -25.52 -0.37 26.29
CA PRO A 40 -26.63 0.43 26.82
C PRO A 40 -27.94 -0.36 27.02
N TYR A 41 -28.09 -1.52 26.38
CA TYR A 41 -29.20 -2.45 26.54
C TYR A 41 -28.80 -3.69 27.36
N HIS A 42 -27.69 -3.65 28.09
CA HIS A 42 -27.19 -4.68 28.99
C HIS A 42 -27.14 -6.09 28.35
N GLY A 43 -26.75 -6.20 27.08
CA GLY A 43 -26.64 -7.48 26.37
C GLY A 43 -27.96 -8.07 25.90
N SER A 44 -29.08 -7.38 26.09
CA SER A 44 -30.41 -7.86 25.65
C SER A 44 -30.60 -7.84 24.13
N ASP A 45 -29.83 -7.02 23.42
CA ASP A 45 -29.85 -6.88 21.96
C ASP A 45 -28.44 -6.50 21.49
N ASP A 46 -27.70 -7.49 21.00
CA ASP A 46 -26.29 -7.33 20.62
C ASP A 46 -26.07 -6.28 19.53
N TYR A 47 -26.98 -6.27 18.56
CA TYR A 47 -26.95 -5.34 17.45
C TYR A 47 -27.21 -3.90 17.93
N LYS A 48 -28.21 -3.70 18.80
CA LYS A 48 -28.48 -2.37 19.36
C LYS A 48 -27.39 -1.87 20.28
N ASP A 49 -26.80 -2.75 21.09
CA ASP A 49 -25.64 -2.41 21.90
C ASP A 49 -24.48 -1.92 21.02
N ASP A 50 -24.22 -2.61 19.91
CA ASP A 50 -23.14 -2.25 18.98
C ASP A 50 -23.30 -0.84 18.40
N TYR A 51 -24.34 -0.57 17.60
CA TYR A 51 -24.43 0.71 16.90
C TYR A 51 -24.71 1.88 17.86
N THR A 52 -25.38 1.64 18.99
CA THR A 52 -25.69 2.70 19.95
C THR A 52 -24.46 3.12 20.76
N SER A 53 -23.55 2.19 21.03
CA SER A 53 -22.30 2.49 21.73
C SER A 53 -21.44 3.54 21.02
N ARG A 54 -21.49 3.60 19.68
CA ARG A 54 -20.72 4.50 18.82
C ARG A 54 -21.04 5.99 19.02
N GLY A 55 -22.23 6.34 19.48
CA GLY A 55 -22.53 7.71 19.90
C GLY A 55 -22.16 7.95 21.37
N ASN A 56 -22.41 6.96 22.22
CA ASN A 56 -22.20 7.07 23.66
C ASN A 56 -20.73 7.17 24.05
N TRP A 57 -19.81 6.49 23.36
CA TRP A 57 -18.38 6.60 23.67
C TRP A 57 -17.85 8.01 23.44
N VAL A 58 -18.29 8.71 22.39
CA VAL A 58 -17.93 10.13 22.14
C VAL A 58 -18.36 10.99 23.33
N ASN A 59 -19.59 10.80 23.80
CA ASN A 59 -20.10 11.53 24.96
C ASN A 59 -19.37 11.17 26.25
N TYR A 60 -18.93 9.91 26.41
CA TYR A 60 -18.14 9.50 27.57
C TYR A 60 -16.72 10.06 27.52
N LEU A 61 -16.08 10.16 26.35
CA LEU A 61 -14.81 10.89 26.22
C LEU A 61 -15.00 12.35 26.65
N ALA A 62 -16.06 12.99 26.15
CA ALA A 62 -16.37 14.40 26.37
C ALA A 62 -16.87 14.75 27.77
N GLY A 63 -17.47 13.82 28.49
CA GLY A 63 -18.08 14.06 29.81
C GLY A 63 -17.08 14.69 30.79
N GLY A 64 -17.51 15.79 31.43
CA GLY A 64 -16.73 16.57 32.38
C GLY A 64 -15.84 17.64 31.73
N SER A 65 -15.68 17.60 30.40
CA SER A 65 -14.94 18.62 29.66
C SER A 65 -15.79 19.87 29.38
N ARG A 66 -15.16 20.91 28.81
CA ARG A 66 -15.84 22.16 28.41
C ARG A 66 -17.00 21.98 27.42
N VAL A 67 -17.00 20.90 26.62
CA VAL A 67 -18.06 20.66 25.61
C VAL A 67 -19.22 19.83 26.17
N LEU A 68 -19.03 19.20 27.35
CA LEU A 68 -20.07 18.40 28.02
C LEU A 68 -19.87 18.38 29.55
N PRO A 69 -19.97 19.54 30.24
CA PRO A 69 -19.50 19.68 31.62
C PRO A 69 -20.37 18.94 32.65
N ASN A 70 -21.67 18.78 32.38
CA ASN A 70 -22.64 18.22 33.32
C ASN A 70 -22.90 16.71 33.09
N ARG A 71 -21.94 15.99 32.52
CA ARG A 71 -22.00 14.53 32.30
C ARG A 71 -20.71 13.89 32.77
N GLU A 72 -20.79 12.74 33.44
CA GLU A 72 -19.61 11.97 33.80
C GLU A 72 -18.87 11.45 32.56
N GLY A 73 -17.53 11.41 32.61
CA GLY A 73 -16.69 10.98 31.50
C GLY A 73 -15.19 11.17 31.75
N LEU A 74 -14.40 11.11 30.67
CA LEU A 74 -12.94 11.16 30.70
C LEU A 74 -12.35 12.58 30.63
N ASN A 75 -13.17 13.63 30.65
CA ASN A 75 -12.77 15.03 30.62
C ASN A 75 -11.95 15.44 29.37
N ILE A 76 -12.14 14.75 28.24
CA ILE A 76 -11.44 15.03 26.98
C ILE A 76 -12.27 16.00 26.13
N PRO A 77 -11.79 17.21 25.80
CA PRO A 77 -12.55 18.16 24.98
C PRO A 77 -12.56 17.75 23.50
N VAL A 78 -13.54 16.92 23.12
CA VAL A 78 -13.75 16.49 21.72
C VAL A 78 -14.33 17.65 20.90
N ASP A 79 -13.73 17.95 19.74
CA ASP A 79 -14.20 19.06 18.88
C ASP A 79 -15.26 18.65 17.85
N MET A 80 -15.25 17.38 17.41
CA MET A 80 -16.19 16.80 16.45
C MET A 80 -16.14 15.27 16.44
N ALA A 81 -17.14 14.61 15.85
CA ALA A 81 -17.13 13.17 15.55
C ALA A 81 -17.38 12.88 14.06
N PHE A 82 -16.76 11.80 13.55
CA PHE A 82 -16.84 11.39 12.16
C PHE A 82 -17.09 9.89 12.07
N ALA A 83 -18.19 9.50 11.43
CA ALA A 83 -18.49 8.11 11.13
C ALA A 83 -18.27 7.87 9.62
N LEU A 84 -17.34 6.98 9.28
CA LEU A 84 -17.06 6.58 7.90
C LEU A 84 -17.74 5.25 7.60
N HIS A 85 -18.57 5.24 6.56
CA HIS A 85 -19.32 4.07 6.10
C HIS A 85 -19.18 3.90 4.59
N SER A 86 -19.62 2.74 4.09
CA SER A 86 -19.86 2.49 2.67
C SER A 86 -21.29 1.98 2.50
N ASP A 87 -21.93 2.38 1.39
CA ASP A 87 -23.34 2.10 1.11
C ASP A 87 -23.51 0.78 0.33
N ALA A 88 -24.75 0.33 0.18
CA ALA A 88 -25.13 -0.89 -0.55
C ALA A 88 -25.98 -0.58 -1.80
N GLY A 89 -25.71 0.55 -2.48
CA GLY A 89 -26.38 0.91 -3.74
C GLY A 89 -25.80 0.19 -4.96
N LYS A 90 -26.59 -0.06 -6.00
CA LYS A 90 -26.10 -0.72 -7.24
C LYS A 90 -26.54 0.03 -8.49
N ARG A 91 -25.68 0.04 -9.51
CA ARG A 91 -25.98 0.53 -10.86
C ARG A 91 -25.73 -0.56 -11.88
N ALA A 92 -26.58 -0.61 -12.92
CA ALA A 92 -26.44 -1.59 -14.00
C ALA A 92 -25.45 -1.14 -15.09
N ASP A 93 -25.21 0.16 -15.20
CA ASP A 93 -24.58 0.85 -16.34
C ASP A 93 -23.18 1.39 -16.05
N ASP A 94 -22.44 0.76 -15.12
CA ASP A 94 -21.10 1.20 -14.66
C ASP A 94 -21.04 2.66 -14.16
N SER A 95 -22.20 3.28 -13.92
CA SER A 95 -22.27 4.59 -13.29
C SER A 95 -21.97 4.50 -11.79
N PHE A 96 -21.52 5.61 -11.22
CA PHE A 96 -21.13 5.69 -9.82
C PHE A 96 -22.34 5.91 -8.91
N VAL A 97 -22.40 5.16 -7.82
CA VAL A 97 -23.28 5.51 -6.70
C VAL A 97 -22.71 6.76 -6.02
N GLY A 98 -21.44 6.68 -5.62
CA GLY A 98 -20.70 7.83 -5.08
C GLY A 98 -21.10 8.22 -3.66
N THR A 99 -20.75 9.45 -3.29
CA THR A 99 -20.62 9.87 -1.88
C THR A 99 -21.87 10.56 -1.37
N LEU A 100 -22.41 10.12 -0.23
CA LEU A 100 -23.55 10.70 0.50
C LEU A 100 -23.13 11.11 1.91
N GLY A 101 -23.75 12.16 2.45
CA GLY A 101 -23.50 12.62 3.82
C GLY A 101 -24.76 12.68 4.66
N ILE A 102 -24.62 12.41 5.95
CA ILE A 102 -25.71 12.41 6.92
C ILE A 102 -25.28 13.27 8.12
N TYR A 103 -26.16 14.16 8.55
CA TYR A 103 -26.04 14.98 9.74
C TYR A 103 -27.39 15.04 10.46
N PHE A 104 -27.42 15.67 11.65
CA PHE A 104 -28.67 15.92 12.35
C PHE A 104 -28.70 17.30 13.00
N THR A 105 -29.57 18.19 12.52
CA THR A 105 -29.70 19.55 13.07
C THR A 105 -30.66 19.65 14.24
N GLN A 106 -31.49 18.63 14.46
CA GLN A 106 -32.54 18.65 15.47
C GLN A 106 -33.41 19.92 15.37
N ASN A 107 -33.92 20.21 14.17
CA ASN A 107 -34.75 21.41 13.92
C ASN A 107 -34.08 22.74 14.32
N GLY A 108 -32.75 22.83 14.22
CA GLY A 108 -31.98 24.04 14.51
C GLY A 108 -31.57 24.22 15.97
N ASP A 109 -31.66 23.16 16.80
CA ASP A 109 -31.22 23.18 18.19
C ASP A 109 -29.69 23.31 18.33
N SER A 110 -29.20 23.37 19.57
CA SER A 110 -27.79 23.42 19.92
C SER A 110 -27.33 22.17 20.68
N TYR A 111 -26.02 21.93 20.67
CA TYR A 111 -25.37 21.00 21.57
C TYR A 111 -25.37 21.52 23.01
N ARG A 112 -24.98 20.68 23.97
CA ARG A 112 -24.99 21.02 25.40
C ARG A 112 -24.10 22.20 25.77
N ASP A 113 -23.05 22.46 24.99
CA ASP A 113 -22.16 23.62 25.15
C ASP A 113 -22.68 24.90 24.48
N GLY A 114 -23.87 24.86 23.88
CA GLY A 114 -24.46 25.96 23.12
C GLY A 114 -24.01 26.04 21.67
N THR A 115 -23.13 25.15 21.18
CA THR A 115 -22.75 25.10 19.78
C THR A 115 -23.98 24.76 18.91
N PRO A 116 -24.36 25.58 17.90
CA PRO A 116 -25.50 25.26 17.05
C PRO A 116 -25.31 23.96 16.26
N ARG A 117 -26.33 23.10 16.21
CA ARG A 117 -26.23 21.81 15.48
C ARG A 117 -26.11 21.96 13.96
N ILE A 118 -26.39 23.14 13.40
CA ILE A 118 -26.12 23.46 12.00
C ILE A 118 -24.62 23.29 11.63
N ASN A 119 -23.72 23.34 12.61
CA ASN A 119 -22.31 23.04 12.41
C ASN A 119 -22.05 21.63 11.88
N SER A 120 -22.93 20.66 12.18
CA SER A 120 -22.86 19.32 11.61
C SER A 120 -23.11 19.32 10.11
N ARG A 121 -24.08 20.12 9.63
CA ARG A 121 -24.30 20.32 8.19
C ARG A 121 -23.05 20.92 7.52
N MET A 122 -22.43 21.92 8.14
CA MET A 122 -21.22 22.56 7.61
C MET A 122 -20.05 21.58 7.54
N LEU A 123 -19.83 20.80 8.61
CA LEU A 123 -18.84 19.71 8.66
C LEU A 123 -19.07 18.69 7.53
N THR A 124 -20.30 18.20 7.38
CA THR A 124 -20.67 17.26 6.30
C THR A 124 -20.37 17.84 4.93
N ASP A 125 -20.79 19.08 4.67
CA ASP A 125 -20.64 19.70 3.36
C ASP A 125 -19.16 19.88 2.99
N LEU A 126 -18.35 20.39 3.93
CA LEU A 126 -16.91 20.58 3.75
C LEU A 126 -16.19 19.26 3.47
N ILE A 127 -16.43 18.22 4.27
CA ILE A 127 -15.80 16.92 4.07
C ILE A 127 -16.21 16.32 2.74
N MET A 128 -17.51 16.25 2.43
CA MET A 128 -17.96 15.71 1.17
C MET A 128 -17.38 16.51 -0.01
N ARG A 129 -17.32 17.84 0.10
CA ARG A 129 -16.82 18.70 -0.98
C ARG A 129 -15.34 18.40 -1.24
N GLN A 130 -14.55 18.27 -0.18
CA GLN A 130 -13.14 17.89 -0.31
C GLN A 130 -12.98 16.50 -0.93
N ILE A 131 -13.70 15.49 -0.44
CA ILE A 131 -13.67 14.11 -0.98
C ILE A 131 -13.99 14.12 -2.49
N THR A 132 -15.15 14.68 -2.85
CA THR A 132 -15.63 14.63 -4.24
C THR A 132 -14.77 15.46 -5.19
N ASN A 133 -14.24 16.60 -4.75
CA ASN A 133 -13.32 17.39 -5.58
C ASN A 133 -11.99 16.67 -5.84
N ASP A 134 -11.40 16.08 -4.81
CA ASP A 134 -10.12 15.38 -4.94
C ASP A 134 -10.25 14.15 -5.83
N ILE A 135 -11.30 13.34 -5.63
CA ILE A 135 -11.61 12.19 -6.49
C ILE A 135 -11.80 12.65 -7.94
N ARG A 136 -12.62 13.70 -8.16
CA ARG A 136 -12.89 14.20 -9.52
C ARG A 136 -11.65 14.71 -10.21
N ARG A 137 -10.74 15.35 -9.48
CA ARG A 137 -9.50 15.88 -10.06
C ARG A 137 -8.52 14.76 -10.39
N GLN A 138 -8.33 13.77 -9.51
CA GLN A 138 -7.28 12.76 -9.67
C GLN A 138 -7.72 11.49 -10.41
N TYR A 139 -8.99 11.07 -10.27
CA TYR A 139 -9.44 9.73 -10.67
C TYR A 139 -10.69 9.73 -11.56
N GLU A 140 -11.78 10.38 -11.17
CA GLU A 140 -13.06 10.17 -11.85
C GLU A 140 -13.88 11.46 -11.93
N PRO A 141 -13.81 12.22 -13.04
CA PRO A 141 -14.51 13.50 -13.19
C PRO A 141 -16.02 13.37 -12.99
N SER A 142 -16.59 12.20 -13.27
CA SER A 142 -18.02 11.94 -13.14
C SER A 142 -18.43 11.42 -11.76
N TRP A 143 -17.51 11.34 -10.79
CA TRP A 143 -17.81 10.77 -9.47
C TRP A 143 -19.01 11.48 -8.82
N THR A 144 -20.02 10.71 -8.43
CA THR A 144 -21.29 11.26 -7.98
C THR A 144 -21.14 11.86 -6.58
N ARG A 145 -21.49 13.15 -6.45
CA ARG A 145 -21.80 13.76 -5.16
C ARG A 145 -23.32 13.62 -4.95
N ARG A 146 -23.73 12.77 -4.02
CA ARG A 146 -25.14 12.58 -3.67
C ARG A 146 -25.59 13.66 -2.68
N SER A 147 -26.86 13.58 -2.29
CA SER A 147 -27.49 14.48 -1.33
C SER A 147 -26.83 14.44 0.05
N MET A 148 -27.05 15.49 0.84
CA MET A 148 -26.85 15.44 2.29
C MET A 148 -28.20 15.26 2.99
N TRP A 149 -28.25 14.39 3.98
CA TRP A 149 -29.47 14.04 4.71
C TRP A 149 -29.43 14.59 6.13
N ASP A 150 -30.45 15.37 6.49
CA ASP A 150 -30.74 15.71 7.89
C ASP A 150 -31.61 14.60 8.50
N LYS A 151 -30.98 13.64 9.17
CA LYS A 151 -31.63 12.43 9.67
C LYS A 151 -31.09 12.01 11.03
N SER A 152 -31.99 11.51 11.87
CA SER A 152 -31.74 11.08 13.25
C SER A 152 -31.05 9.70 13.32
N TYR A 153 -29.93 9.52 12.62
CA TYR A 153 -29.09 8.33 12.76
C TYR A 153 -28.35 8.42 14.09
N VAL A 154 -28.15 7.30 14.80
CA VAL A 154 -27.61 7.35 16.17
C VAL A 154 -26.22 7.99 16.21
N GLU A 155 -25.36 7.64 15.25
CA GLU A 155 -24.02 8.22 15.12
C GLU A 155 -24.07 9.73 14.80
N ALA A 156 -25.11 10.25 14.14
CA ALA A 156 -25.26 11.68 13.87
C ALA A 156 -25.99 12.46 14.99
N ARG A 157 -26.91 11.79 15.70
CA ARG A 157 -27.78 12.40 16.71
C ARG A 157 -27.12 12.48 18.08
N VAL A 158 -26.57 11.36 18.54
CA VAL A 158 -26.24 11.14 19.96
C VAL A 158 -24.98 11.87 20.41
N PRO A 159 -23.89 11.93 19.64
CA PRO A 159 -22.74 12.75 20.02
C PRO A 159 -23.15 14.21 20.30
N GLU A 160 -22.72 14.75 21.43
CA GLU A 160 -23.00 16.12 21.87
C GLU A 160 -21.95 17.12 21.34
N VAL A 161 -21.40 16.83 20.16
CA VAL A 161 -20.43 17.63 19.42
C VAL A 161 -20.79 17.62 17.93
N PRO A 162 -20.32 18.59 17.11
CA PRO A 162 -20.52 18.57 15.66
C PRO A 162 -20.15 17.21 15.05
N THR A 163 -21.07 16.61 14.31
CA THR A 163 -20.93 15.23 13.86
C THR A 163 -21.44 15.01 12.44
N THR A 164 -20.71 14.22 11.66
CA THR A 164 -21.16 13.77 10.35
C THR A 164 -20.95 12.26 10.21
N LEU A 165 -21.83 11.64 9.44
CA LEU A 165 -21.65 10.31 8.88
C LEU A 165 -21.49 10.45 7.36
N ILE A 166 -20.49 9.81 6.78
CA ILE A 166 -20.26 9.80 5.34
C ILE A 166 -20.37 8.37 4.82
N GLU A 167 -21.29 8.18 3.87
CA GLU A 167 -21.33 7.01 3.00
C GLU A 167 -20.42 7.30 1.81
N LEU A 168 -19.19 6.79 1.86
CA LEU A 168 -18.13 7.22 0.93
C LEU A 168 -18.41 6.80 -0.52
N MET A 169 -18.78 5.55 -0.70
CA MET A 169 -18.96 4.84 -1.97
C MET A 169 -19.85 3.63 -1.72
N SER A 170 -20.32 2.95 -2.77
CA SER A 170 -21.04 1.68 -2.60
C SER A 170 -20.14 0.45 -2.71
N HIS A 171 -20.14 -0.40 -1.68
CA HIS A 171 -19.41 -1.66 -1.68
C HIS A 171 -20.10 -2.77 -2.51
N GLN A 172 -21.33 -2.54 -2.98
CA GLN A 172 -22.04 -3.43 -3.92
C GLN A 172 -21.96 -2.97 -5.38
N ASN A 173 -21.46 -1.76 -5.63
CA ASN A 173 -21.36 -1.23 -6.99
C ASN A 173 -19.98 -1.52 -7.58
N PHE A 174 -19.94 -2.26 -8.70
CA PHE A 174 -18.69 -2.61 -9.37
C PHE A 174 -17.84 -1.38 -9.71
N ALA A 175 -18.46 -0.33 -10.28
CA ALA A 175 -17.75 0.88 -10.68
C ALA A 175 -17.10 1.61 -9.50
N ASP A 176 -17.79 1.71 -8.36
CA ASP A 176 -17.24 2.29 -7.13
C ASP A 176 -16.06 1.43 -6.61
N MET A 177 -16.22 0.10 -6.61
CA MET A 177 -15.22 -0.82 -6.05
C MET A 177 -13.95 -0.96 -6.90
N MET A 178 -13.99 -0.64 -8.20
CA MET A 178 -12.77 -0.51 -9.02
C MET A 178 -11.80 0.53 -8.44
N TYR A 179 -12.31 1.53 -7.73
CA TYR A 179 -11.52 2.51 -6.98
C TYR A 179 -11.39 2.09 -5.51
N GLY A 180 -12.48 1.62 -4.90
CA GLY A 180 -12.56 1.28 -3.49
C GLY A 180 -11.58 0.22 -3.00
N LEU A 181 -11.12 -0.67 -3.88
CA LEU A 181 -10.10 -1.68 -3.56
C LEU A 181 -8.67 -1.17 -3.73
N ASP A 182 -8.45 -0.05 -4.43
CA ASP A 182 -7.12 0.45 -4.75
C ASP A 182 -6.46 1.21 -3.58
N PRO A 183 -5.27 0.80 -3.09
CA PRO A 183 -4.60 1.49 -1.99
C PRO A 183 -4.26 2.96 -2.27
N SER A 184 -3.98 3.35 -3.52
CA SER A 184 -3.73 4.75 -3.88
C SER A 184 -4.99 5.59 -3.72
N PHE A 185 -6.15 5.07 -4.16
CA PHE A 185 -7.43 5.74 -3.99
C PHE A 185 -7.79 5.90 -2.50
N LYS A 186 -7.58 4.86 -1.69
CA LYS A 186 -7.78 4.89 -0.24
C LYS A 186 -6.91 5.99 0.41
N PHE A 187 -5.65 6.12 0.01
CA PHE A 187 -4.76 7.19 0.49
C PHE A 187 -5.32 8.58 0.16
N THR A 188 -5.70 8.82 -1.11
CA THR A 188 -6.24 10.13 -1.52
C THR A 188 -7.53 10.46 -0.79
N VAL A 189 -8.45 9.51 -0.62
CA VAL A 189 -9.69 9.75 0.13
C VAL A 189 -9.42 9.99 1.61
N GLY A 190 -8.54 9.21 2.24
CA GLY A 190 -8.14 9.43 3.63
C GLY A 190 -7.55 10.83 3.83
N ARG A 191 -6.69 11.27 2.91
CA ARG A 191 -6.17 12.64 2.89
C ARG A 191 -7.27 13.67 2.66
N ALA A 192 -8.22 13.44 1.76
CA ALA A 192 -9.33 14.36 1.52
C ALA A 192 -10.24 14.52 2.75
N ILE A 193 -10.50 13.43 3.49
CA ILE A 193 -11.22 13.48 4.77
C ILE A 193 -10.45 14.34 5.79
N TYR A 194 -9.16 14.08 5.96
CA TYR A 194 -8.28 14.88 6.82
C TYR A 194 -8.36 16.38 6.47
N LYS A 195 -8.22 16.73 5.20
CA LYS A 195 -8.27 18.13 4.73
C LYS A 195 -9.63 18.77 5.01
N GLY A 196 -10.73 18.04 4.80
CA GLY A 196 -12.08 18.53 5.12
C GLY A 196 -12.26 18.81 6.62
N ILE A 197 -11.78 17.91 7.47
CA ILE A 197 -11.79 18.08 8.93
C ILE A 197 -10.91 19.28 9.34
N ALA A 198 -9.70 19.37 8.79
CA ALA A 198 -8.75 20.43 9.14
C ALA A 198 -9.27 21.82 8.75
N ARG A 199 -9.94 21.96 7.60
CA ARG A 199 -10.63 23.19 7.18
C ARG A 199 -11.74 23.59 8.14
N PHE A 200 -12.62 22.64 8.49
CA PHE A 200 -13.71 22.90 9.43
C PHE A 200 -13.19 23.36 10.81
N LEU A 201 -12.17 22.68 11.34
CA LEU A 201 -11.61 23.02 12.64
C LEU A 201 -10.85 24.35 12.63
N SER A 202 -10.14 24.64 11.55
CA SER A 202 -9.36 25.88 11.42
C SER A 202 -10.26 27.10 11.30
N GLU A 203 -11.33 27.00 10.51
CA GLU A 203 -12.34 28.07 10.38
C GLU A 203 -13.02 28.36 11.73
N ARG A 204 -13.41 27.32 12.47
CA ARG A 204 -14.06 27.47 13.78
C ARG A 204 -13.16 28.04 14.88
N LYS A 205 -11.84 27.87 14.75
CA LYS A 205 -10.86 28.27 15.77
C LYS A 205 -10.05 29.50 15.35
N ASP A 206 -10.39 30.11 14.21
CA ASP A 206 -9.66 31.22 13.61
C ASP A 206 -8.15 30.93 13.51
N ARG A 207 -7.82 29.80 12.87
CA ARG A 207 -6.44 29.34 12.70
C ARG A 207 -6.05 29.30 11.23
N GLU A 208 -4.82 29.71 10.95
CA GLU A 208 -4.19 29.45 9.65
C GLU A 208 -4.07 27.94 9.43
N LEU A 209 -4.49 27.47 8.25
CA LEU A 209 -4.45 26.06 7.88
C LEU A 209 -3.23 25.74 7.02
N VAL A 210 -2.38 24.85 7.51
CA VAL A 210 -1.31 24.21 6.74
C VAL A 210 -1.60 22.71 6.66
N ILE A 211 -1.55 22.15 5.46
CA ILE A 211 -1.75 20.72 5.22
C ILE A 211 -0.41 19.99 5.31
N GLN A 212 -0.39 18.79 5.91
CA GLN A 212 0.85 18.00 6.01
C GLN A 212 1.42 17.64 4.62
N PRO A 213 2.74 17.45 4.47
CA PRO A 213 3.33 17.13 3.19
C PRO A 213 2.98 15.73 2.65
N LEU A 214 3.31 15.51 1.37
CA LEU A 214 3.38 14.17 0.77
C LEU A 214 4.75 13.54 1.04
N PRO A 215 4.87 12.19 0.98
CA PRO A 215 6.16 11.51 1.11
C PRO A 215 7.20 12.04 0.12
N VAL A 216 8.46 12.05 0.53
CA VAL A 216 9.55 12.42 -0.39
C VAL A 216 9.66 11.40 -1.52
N LYS A 217 10.18 11.84 -2.65
CA LYS A 217 10.48 10.99 -3.81
C LYS A 217 11.98 11.00 -4.10
N ASP A 218 12.40 10.15 -5.03
CA ASP A 218 13.78 10.11 -5.53
C ASP A 218 14.82 9.95 -4.40
N PHE A 219 14.48 9.16 -3.38
CA PHE A 219 15.39 8.87 -2.28
C PHE A 219 16.56 8.02 -2.78
N ALA A 220 17.79 8.38 -2.39
CA ALA A 220 18.99 7.65 -2.74
C ALA A 220 20.05 7.74 -1.65
N ILE A 221 20.91 6.71 -1.60
CA ILE A 221 22.12 6.67 -0.80
C ILE A 221 23.32 6.65 -1.73
N THR A 222 24.21 7.64 -1.61
CA THR A 222 25.46 7.71 -2.38
C THR A 222 26.65 7.60 -1.44
N ARG A 223 27.64 6.76 -1.81
CA ARG A 223 28.94 6.71 -1.13
C ARG A 223 29.83 7.80 -1.69
N GLU A 224 30.09 8.83 -0.89
CA GLU A 224 30.95 9.96 -1.29
C GLU A 224 32.44 9.56 -1.20
N LYS A 225 32.77 8.82 -0.14
CA LYS A 225 34.08 8.19 0.09
C LYS A 225 33.91 7.11 1.15
N LYS A 226 34.98 6.37 1.44
CA LYS A 226 34.97 5.37 2.51
C LYS A 226 34.33 5.88 3.80
N ASN A 227 33.35 5.14 4.32
CA ASN A 227 32.61 5.42 5.55
C ASN A 227 31.75 6.68 5.53
N HIS A 228 31.66 7.43 4.41
CA HIS A 228 30.89 8.67 4.32
C HIS A 228 29.83 8.57 3.23
N TYR A 229 28.60 8.77 3.64
CA TYR A 229 27.43 8.58 2.79
C TYR A 229 26.55 9.81 2.82
N ARG A 230 25.89 10.05 1.69
CA ARG A 230 24.85 11.06 1.53
C ARG A 230 23.51 10.39 1.29
N LEU A 231 22.55 10.70 2.14
CA LEU A 231 21.13 10.48 1.91
C LEU A 231 20.59 11.69 1.15
N SER A 232 19.95 11.51 0.00
CA SER A 232 19.37 12.61 -0.80
C SER A 232 17.98 12.27 -1.29
N TRP A 233 17.09 13.26 -1.40
CA TRP A 233 15.70 13.08 -1.82
C TRP A 233 15.15 14.35 -2.47
N GLN A 234 13.90 14.30 -2.93
CA GLN A 234 13.16 15.47 -3.43
C GLN A 234 11.81 15.62 -2.71
N PRO A 235 11.33 16.85 -2.46
CA PRO A 235 9.96 17.06 -2.03
C PRO A 235 8.97 16.61 -3.11
N THR A 236 7.77 16.20 -2.68
CA THR A 236 6.65 15.89 -3.58
C THR A 236 5.59 16.99 -3.45
N PRO A 237 5.46 17.89 -4.44
CA PRO A 237 4.40 18.88 -4.45
C PRO A 237 3.02 18.22 -4.48
N ASP A 238 2.07 18.70 -3.67
CA ASP A 238 0.66 18.32 -3.76
C ASP A 238 -0.05 19.28 -4.72
N PRO A 239 -0.45 18.85 -5.92
CA PRO A 239 -1.11 19.73 -6.89
C PRO A 239 -2.50 20.21 -6.44
N LEU A 240 -3.04 19.65 -5.36
CA LEU A 240 -4.32 20.05 -4.80
C LEU A 240 -4.17 20.95 -3.56
N GLU A 241 -2.97 21.07 -2.99
CA GLU A 241 -2.73 21.76 -1.71
C GLU A 241 -1.35 22.43 -1.66
N GLU A 242 -1.27 23.69 -2.05
CA GLU A 242 0.00 24.45 -2.10
C GLU A 242 0.69 24.57 -0.74
N THR A 243 -0.07 24.57 0.37
CA THR A 243 0.48 24.65 1.73
C THR A 243 1.16 23.35 2.18
N ALA A 244 1.06 22.27 1.41
CA ALA A 244 1.63 20.97 1.74
C ALA A 244 3.14 20.83 1.43
N MET A 245 3.83 21.91 1.09
CA MET A 245 5.28 21.84 0.93
C MET A 245 5.99 21.62 2.28
N PRO A 246 7.06 20.81 2.32
CA PRO A 246 7.84 20.58 3.53
C PRO A 246 8.72 21.77 3.90
N ASP A 247 8.83 22.04 5.20
CA ASP A 247 9.80 22.97 5.79
C ASP A 247 11.08 22.24 6.24
N LYS A 248 10.93 20.97 6.64
CA LYS A 248 11.98 20.12 7.22
C LYS A 248 11.77 18.66 6.85
N TYR A 249 12.79 17.86 7.16
CA TYR A 249 12.81 16.41 7.01
C TYR A 249 13.36 15.76 8.27
N VAL A 250 12.70 14.71 8.74
CA VAL A 250 13.15 13.84 9.82
C VAL A 250 13.83 12.62 9.22
N ILE A 251 15.04 12.32 9.69
CA ILE A 251 15.81 11.15 9.26
C ILE A 251 15.66 10.07 10.33
N LEU A 252 15.13 8.93 9.90
CA LEU A 252 14.98 7.75 10.72
C LEU A 252 15.97 6.68 10.27
N ALA A 253 16.55 5.95 11.22
CA ALA A 253 17.46 4.84 10.98
C ALA A 253 17.02 3.58 11.74
N ARG A 254 17.42 2.41 11.21
CA ARG A 254 17.28 1.09 11.84
C ARG A 254 18.55 0.30 11.55
N ASN A 255 19.18 -0.25 12.59
CA ASN A 255 20.39 -1.07 12.43
C ASN A 255 20.03 -2.55 12.20
N GLN A 256 21.03 -3.33 11.82
CA GLN A 256 20.87 -4.77 11.61
C GLN A 256 20.35 -5.46 12.89
N GLY A 257 19.33 -6.30 12.74
CA GLY A 257 18.71 -7.02 13.86
C GLY A 257 17.73 -6.21 14.72
N GLU A 258 17.58 -4.90 14.48
CA GLU A 258 16.55 -4.08 15.14
C GLU A 258 15.23 -4.12 14.36
N LEU A 259 14.09 -4.08 15.06
CA LEU A 259 12.77 -4.05 14.43
C LEU A 259 12.26 -2.61 14.15
N GLY A 260 12.67 -1.65 14.97
CA GLY A 260 12.12 -0.29 14.99
C GLY A 260 13.03 0.75 14.37
N PHE A 261 12.43 1.75 13.72
CA PHE A 261 13.13 2.96 13.30
C PHE A 261 13.23 3.97 14.44
N HIS A 262 14.40 4.57 14.62
CA HIS A 262 14.63 5.67 15.57
C HIS A 262 15.13 6.92 14.84
N LYS A 263 14.84 8.10 15.40
CA LYS A 263 15.26 9.38 14.81
C LYS A 263 16.75 9.61 15.05
N ILE A 264 17.49 9.88 13.97
CA ILE A 264 18.93 10.22 14.04
C ILE A 264 19.24 11.68 13.70
N GLY A 265 18.29 12.41 13.12
CA GLY A 265 18.51 13.82 12.78
C GLY A 265 17.30 14.50 12.16
N GLU A 266 17.42 15.81 11.97
CA GLU A 266 16.51 16.64 11.17
C GLU A 266 17.32 17.64 10.33
N THR A 267 16.78 18.02 9.18
CA THR A 267 17.39 19.00 8.28
C THR A 267 16.33 19.74 7.48
N SER A 268 16.59 20.98 7.09
CA SER A 268 15.79 21.70 6.08
C SER A 268 16.28 21.46 4.66
N LYS A 269 17.44 20.80 4.50
CA LYS A 269 18.01 20.46 3.20
C LYS A 269 17.37 19.19 2.65
N THR A 270 17.45 19.01 1.34
CA THR A 270 17.05 17.77 0.66
C THR A 270 18.12 16.67 0.69
N HIS A 271 19.05 16.75 1.65
CA HIS A 271 20.06 15.74 1.91
C HIS A 271 20.49 15.72 3.38
N TYR A 272 21.09 14.61 3.78
CA TYR A 272 21.72 14.40 5.07
C TYR A 272 22.99 13.58 4.92
N ASP A 273 24.12 14.11 5.40
CA ASP A 273 25.41 13.44 5.34
C ASP A 273 25.63 12.66 6.65
N LEU A 274 26.05 11.40 6.55
CA LEU A 274 26.36 10.56 7.71
C LEU A 274 27.69 9.84 7.56
N LYS A 275 28.26 9.46 8.70
CA LYS A 275 29.44 8.62 8.80
C LYS A 275 29.04 7.27 9.39
N VAL A 276 29.37 6.20 8.71
CA VAL A 276 29.14 4.81 9.15
C VAL A 276 30.50 4.19 9.47
N ALA A 277 30.72 3.76 10.70
CA ALA A 277 32.03 3.35 11.20
C ALA A 277 32.21 1.82 11.28
N ASP A 278 31.12 1.08 11.16
CA ASP A 278 31.09 -0.39 11.21
C ASP A 278 30.78 -0.99 9.82
N ASN A 279 30.51 -2.30 9.79
CA ASN A 279 30.19 -3.06 8.60
C ASN A 279 28.81 -3.74 8.68
N GLU A 280 27.92 -3.19 9.51
CA GLU A 280 26.53 -3.63 9.63
C GLU A 280 25.67 -3.03 8.53
N ILE A 281 24.47 -3.58 8.37
CA ILE A 281 23.46 -3.02 7.47
C ILE A 281 22.71 -1.92 8.21
N HIS A 282 22.67 -0.71 7.63
CA HIS A 282 21.84 0.39 8.13
C HIS A 282 20.74 0.71 7.13
N SER A 283 19.50 0.77 7.61
CA SER A 283 18.31 1.14 6.84
C SER A 283 17.81 2.53 7.24
N PHE A 284 17.32 3.30 6.28
CA PHE A 284 16.88 4.68 6.48
C PHE A 284 15.49 4.94 5.90
N ARG A 285 14.75 5.85 6.54
CA ARG A 285 13.53 6.46 6.03
C ARG A 285 13.59 7.97 6.21
N ILE A 286 13.04 8.69 5.24
CA ILE A 286 12.92 10.14 5.29
C ILE A 286 11.45 10.51 5.44
N VAL A 287 11.14 11.38 6.40
CA VAL A 287 9.77 11.87 6.64
C VAL A 287 9.74 13.38 6.46
N ALA A 288 8.97 13.85 5.48
CA ALA A 288 8.73 15.27 5.28
C ALA A 288 7.84 15.86 6.40
N LEU A 289 8.13 17.10 6.80
CA LEU A 289 7.47 17.79 7.91
C LEU A 289 7.23 19.26 7.56
N ASN A 290 6.03 19.76 7.88
CA ASN A 290 5.73 21.20 7.96
C ASN A 290 4.83 21.48 9.17
N LYS A 291 4.34 22.71 9.33
CA LYS A 291 3.41 23.07 10.41
C LYS A 291 2.11 22.24 10.46
N GLY A 292 1.71 21.63 9.34
CA GLY A 292 0.53 20.78 9.21
C GLY A 292 0.72 19.34 9.69
N GLY A 293 1.96 18.88 9.88
CA GLY A 293 2.28 17.55 10.40
C GLY A 293 3.31 16.79 9.59
N LEU A 294 3.41 15.48 9.87
CA LEU A 294 4.33 14.55 9.22
C LEU A 294 3.68 13.90 8.00
N ALA A 295 4.46 13.72 6.93
CA ALA A 295 4.10 12.87 5.82
C ALA A 295 4.17 11.38 6.19
N PHE A 296 3.70 10.51 5.29
CA PHE A 296 4.09 9.09 5.34
C PHE A 296 5.60 8.98 5.03
N PRO A 297 6.30 7.96 5.55
CA PRO A 297 7.72 7.78 5.28
C PRO A 297 7.98 7.48 3.80
N SER A 298 9.20 7.77 3.35
CA SER A 298 9.75 7.23 2.10
C SER A 298 9.77 5.69 2.10
N GLU A 299 10.08 5.12 0.94
CA GLU A 299 10.63 3.76 0.90
C GLU A 299 11.87 3.63 1.79
N THR A 300 12.19 2.40 2.18
CA THR A 300 13.34 2.11 3.01
C THR A 300 14.53 1.78 2.14
N LEU A 301 15.60 2.58 2.25
CA LEU A 301 16.86 2.31 1.60
C LEU A 301 17.90 1.91 2.62
N SER A 302 18.74 0.96 2.25
CA SER A 302 19.79 0.41 3.09
C SER A 302 21.18 0.57 2.47
N LEU A 303 22.19 0.56 3.33
CA LEU A 303 23.60 0.51 2.92
C LEU A 303 24.40 -0.41 3.83
N ARG A 304 25.55 -0.83 3.32
CA ARG A 304 26.62 -1.46 4.09
C ARG A 304 27.98 -1.11 3.51
N GLU A 305 28.92 -0.69 4.35
CA GLU A 305 30.34 -0.60 3.96
C GLU A 305 30.98 -1.99 3.99
N ALA A 306 31.69 -2.37 2.92
CA ALA A 306 32.43 -3.63 2.89
C ALA A 306 33.76 -3.51 3.65
N PRO A 307 34.30 -4.59 4.22
CA PRO A 307 35.71 -4.62 4.59
C PRO A 307 36.60 -4.37 3.35
N GLY A 308 37.43 -3.33 3.41
CA GLY A 308 38.29 -2.89 2.28
C GLY A 308 37.85 -1.54 1.71
N ASP A 309 38.24 -1.26 0.47
CA ASP A 309 37.75 -0.09 -0.31
C ASP A 309 37.24 -0.58 -1.66
N LYS A 310 36.29 -1.53 -1.62
CA LYS A 310 35.66 -2.09 -2.81
C LYS A 310 34.52 -1.18 -3.26
N THR A 311 34.34 -1.04 -4.57
CA THR A 311 33.14 -0.39 -5.13
C THR A 311 31.89 -1.14 -4.67
N PRO A 312 30.89 -0.47 -4.09
CA PRO A 312 29.66 -1.11 -3.64
C PRO A 312 28.83 -1.63 -4.83
N VAL A 313 27.98 -2.62 -4.56
CA VAL A 313 26.85 -2.97 -5.44
C VAL A 313 25.78 -1.88 -5.30
N LEU A 314 25.14 -1.47 -6.40
CA LEU A 314 23.97 -0.60 -6.33
C LEU A 314 22.71 -1.47 -6.35
N ILE A 315 21.89 -1.37 -5.30
CA ILE A 315 20.55 -1.94 -5.28
C ILE A 315 19.56 -0.85 -5.70
N ILE A 316 18.78 -1.10 -6.75
CA ILE A 316 17.71 -0.21 -7.21
C ILE A 316 16.38 -0.83 -6.78
N ASN A 317 15.64 -0.14 -5.91
CA ASN A 317 14.28 -0.54 -5.59
C ASN A 317 13.31 -0.02 -6.66
N GLY A 318 12.96 -0.90 -7.61
CA GLY A 318 11.94 -0.66 -8.63
C GLY A 318 10.54 -1.09 -8.21
N PHE A 319 10.39 -1.87 -7.13
CA PHE A 319 9.11 -2.39 -6.70
C PHE A 319 8.32 -1.35 -5.90
N THR A 320 7.59 -0.51 -6.64
CA THR A 320 6.79 0.59 -6.11
C THR A 320 5.28 0.34 -6.21
N ARG A 321 4.89 -0.70 -6.95
CA ARG A 321 3.48 -1.03 -7.20
C ARG A 321 2.71 -1.29 -5.91
N ILE A 322 1.59 -0.60 -5.82
CA ILE A 322 0.41 -0.91 -5.01
C ILE A 322 -0.79 -0.84 -5.95
N SER A 323 -1.72 -1.79 -5.87
CA SER A 323 -2.90 -1.79 -6.75
C SER A 323 -4.05 -2.61 -6.19
N ALA A 324 -5.25 -2.31 -6.66
CA ALA A 324 -6.38 -3.23 -6.57
C ALA A 324 -6.10 -4.57 -7.31
N PRO A 325 -6.92 -5.61 -7.05
CA PRO A 325 -6.95 -6.81 -7.88
C PRO A 325 -7.28 -6.50 -9.34
N ALA A 326 -6.88 -7.39 -10.26
CA ALA A 326 -7.37 -7.34 -11.63
C ALA A 326 -8.90 -7.34 -11.66
N ASN A 327 -9.47 -6.54 -12.54
CA ASN A 327 -10.90 -6.50 -12.79
C ASN A 327 -11.20 -6.78 -14.26
N PHE A 328 -12.42 -7.23 -14.53
CA PHE A 328 -12.88 -7.48 -15.88
C PHE A 328 -14.35 -7.10 -16.05
N LYS A 329 -14.72 -6.90 -17.31
CA LYS A 329 -16.10 -6.78 -17.76
C LYS A 329 -16.25 -7.50 -19.09
N ASP A 330 -17.26 -8.36 -19.19
CA ASP A 330 -17.57 -9.10 -20.40
C ASP A 330 -19.08 -9.37 -20.47
N GLY A 331 -19.78 -8.65 -21.36
CA GLY A 331 -21.23 -8.64 -21.42
C GLY A 331 -21.88 -8.34 -20.06
N ASN A 332 -22.67 -9.28 -19.55
CA ASN A 332 -23.33 -9.17 -18.24
C ASN A 332 -22.46 -9.57 -17.05
N ASN A 333 -21.24 -10.05 -17.28
CA ASN A 333 -20.31 -10.43 -16.23
C ASN A 333 -19.35 -9.28 -15.92
N ALA A 334 -19.11 -9.02 -14.63
CA ALA A 334 -18.05 -8.15 -14.17
C ALA A 334 -17.61 -8.47 -12.75
N GLY A 335 -16.39 -8.11 -12.40
CA GLY A 335 -15.89 -8.28 -11.03
C GLY A 335 -14.38 -8.29 -10.97
N PHE A 336 -13.86 -8.88 -9.90
CA PHE A 336 -12.45 -8.88 -9.56
C PHE A 336 -11.86 -10.28 -9.67
N SER A 337 -10.89 -10.45 -10.57
CA SER A 337 -10.13 -11.68 -10.79
C SER A 337 -8.87 -11.69 -9.93
N ALA A 338 -9.05 -11.72 -8.61
CA ALA A 338 -7.95 -11.78 -7.64
C ALA A 338 -7.14 -13.10 -7.75
N ASP A 339 -7.69 -14.11 -8.44
CA ASP A 339 -7.02 -15.36 -8.81
C ASP A 339 -5.97 -15.19 -9.93
N LYS A 340 -6.13 -14.16 -10.77
CA LYS A 340 -5.20 -13.85 -11.88
C LYS A 340 -4.17 -12.79 -11.52
N ASP A 341 -4.63 -11.75 -10.82
CA ASP A 341 -3.76 -10.76 -10.20
C ASP A 341 -4.45 -10.28 -8.93
N PHE A 342 -3.98 -10.75 -7.78
CA PHE A 342 -4.45 -10.31 -6.47
C PHE A 342 -4.28 -8.80 -6.24
N GLY A 343 -3.47 -8.14 -7.06
CA GLY A 343 -3.01 -6.78 -6.81
C GLY A 343 -1.87 -6.78 -5.78
N VAL A 344 -1.61 -5.61 -5.23
CA VAL A 344 -0.52 -5.42 -4.26
C VAL A 344 -1.00 -4.50 -3.15
N PRO A 345 -1.28 -5.03 -1.94
CA PRO A 345 -1.63 -4.20 -0.79
C PRO A 345 -0.51 -3.23 -0.41
N TYR A 346 -0.88 -2.10 0.20
CA TYR A 346 0.07 -1.22 0.88
C TYR A 346 0.42 -1.83 2.24
N ILE A 347 1.64 -2.37 2.39
CA ILE A 347 2.15 -3.07 3.59
C ILE A 347 1.41 -4.38 3.90
N LYS A 348 0.10 -4.32 4.14
CA LYS A 348 -0.76 -5.47 4.41
C LYS A 348 -2.23 -5.16 4.13
N ASP A 349 -3.02 -6.19 3.86
CA ASP A 349 -4.47 -6.15 3.77
C ASP A 349 -5.11 -7.01 4.86
N ILE A 350 -6.18 -6.49 5.46
CA ILE A 350 -7.02 -7.18 6.46
C ILE A 350 -8.49 -7.23 6.02
N SER A 351 -8.78 -6.79 4.79
CA SER A 351 -10.15 -6.63 4.27
C SER A 351 -10.56 -7.72 3.27
N PHE A 352 -9.62 -8.53 2.78
CA PHE A 352 -9.92 -9.62 1.86
C PHE A 352 -10.57 -10.81 2.59
N THR A 353 -11.85 -11.08 2.28
CA THR A 353 -12.59 -12.20 2.88
C THR A 353 -12.49 -13.48 2.07
N GLY A 354 -12.32 -13.38 0.75
CA GLY A 354 -12.18 -14.51 -0.15
C GLY A 354 -12.42 -14.14 -1.62
N TYR A 355 -12.16 -15.10 -2.51
CA TYR A 355 -12.32 -14.90 -3.95
C TYR A 355 -13.79 -14.74 -4.34
N GLN A 356 -14.06 -13.85 -5.30
CA GLN A 356 -15.38 -13.65 -5.87
C GLN A 356 -15.82 -14.88 -6.67
N THR A 357 -17.06 -15.31 -6.49
CA THR A 357 -17.65 -16.48 -7.17
C THR A 357 -18.83 -16.12 -8.06
N GLU A 358 -19.49 -14.98 -7.81
CA GLU A 358 -20.65 -14.54 -8.58
C GLU A 358 -20.33 -13.23 -9.32
N PHE A 359 -20.27 -13.31 -10.65
CA PHE A 359 -19.88 -12.22 -11.55
C PHE A 359 -21.03 -11.69 -12.40
N ASN A 360 -22.18 -12.36 -12.46
CA ASN A 360 -23.32 -11.96 -13.28
C ASN A 360 -24.07 -10.81 -12.61
N ARG A 361 -24.13 -9.66 -13.29
CA ARG A 361 -24.79 -8.44 -12.80
C ARG A 361 -26.28 -8.65 -12.50
N ASN A 362 -26.93 -9.62 -13.13
CA ASN A 362 -28.37 -9.86 -13.01
C ASN A 362 -28.78 -10.69 -11.79
N THR A 363 -27.83 -11.15 -10.97
CA THR A 363 -28.10 -11.97 -9.78
C THR A 363 -28.51 -11.15 -8.54
N GLY A 364 -28.91 -9.89 -8.73
CA GLY A 364 -29.38 -9.02 -7.66
C GLY A 364 -28.30 -8.79 -6.60
N ASN A 365 -28.63 -9.14 -5.35
CA ASN A 365 -27.75 -9.00 -4.18
C ASN A 365 -26.61 -10.04 -4.14
N ALA A 366 -26.67 -11.09 -4.97
CA ALA A 366 -25.59 -12.06 -5.05
C ALA A 366 -24.43 -11.57 -5.94
N PHE A 367 -24.62 -10.53 -6.75
CA PHE A 367 -23.54 -9.96 -7.55
C PHE A 367 -22.38 -9.49 -6.64
N GLY A 368 -21.17 -10.00 -6.88
CA GLY A 368 -20.02 -9.73 -6.01
C GLY A 368 -19.85 -10.72 -4.84
N HIS A 369 -20.72 -11.73 -4.73
CA HIS A 369 -20.59 -12.76 -3.69
C HIS A 369 -19.19 -13.37 -3.73
N SER A 370 -18.58 -13.48 -2.56
CA SER A 370 -17.21 -13.92 -2.39
C SER A 370 -17.11 -14.93 -1.25
N GLY A 371 -16.04 -15.72 -1.26
CA GLY A 371 -15.70 -16.59 -0.12
C GLY A 371 -15.43 -15.80 1.16
N SER A 372 -15.38 -16.52 2.28
CA SER A 372 -15.10 -15.98 3.62
C SER A 372 -13.91 -16.66 4.31
N ASN A 373 -13.18 -17.52 3.59
CA ASN A 373 -12.08 -18.33 4.13
C ASN A 373 -10.80 -17.54 4.47
N PHE A 374 -10.72 -16.27 4.07
CA PHE A 374 -9.61 -15.36 4.40
C PHE A 374 -10.00 -14.28 5.41
N THR A 375 -11.23 -14.30 5.92
CA THR A 375 -11.75 -13.26 6.84
C THR A 375 -10.84 -12.99 8.03
N THR A 376 -10.18 -14.02 8.59
CA THR A 376 -9.30 -13.88 9.76
C THR A 376 -7.82 -13.69 9.42
N GLN A 377 -7.46 -13.67 8.13
CA GLN A 377 -6.07 -13.66 7.68
C GLN A 377 -5.57 -12.23 7.47
N ILE A 378 -4.30 -12.01 7.79
CA ILE A 378 -3.54 -10.82 7.39
C ILE A 378 -2.78 -11.21 6.12
N ILE A 379 -2.90 -10.40 5.07
CA ILE A 379 -2.25 -10.65 3.79
C ILE A 379 -1.14 -9.64 3.59
N ALA A 380 0.09 -10.11 3.40
CA ALA A 380 1.23 -9.26 3.15
C ALA A 380 1.14 -8.53 1.81
N GLY A 381 1.58 -7.28 1.81
CA GLY A 381 1.69 -6.42 0.64
C GLY A 381 3.12 -5.95 0.39
N ASN A 382 3.25 -4.83 -0.31
CA ASN A 382 4.54 -4.18 -0.53
C ASN A 382 4.97 -3.43 0.73
N THR A 383 6.07 -3.86 1.36
CA THR A 383 6.63 -3.25 2.56
C THR A 383 7.60 -2.10 2.28
N PHE A 384 8.04 -1.97 1.02
CA PHE A 384 9.05 -1.01 0.56
C PHE A 384 10.37 -1.12 1.34
N ASP A 385 10.72 -2.33 1.80
CA ASP A 385 11.86 -2.61 2.69
C ASP A 385 12.67 -3.83 2.23
N TYR A 386 12.78 -3.99 0.92
CA TYR A 386 13.49 -5.10 0.27
C TYR A 386 15.00 -4.88 0.07
N PRO A 387 15.55 -3.64 -0.01
CA PRO A 387 17.00 -3.45 -0.14
C PRO A 387 17.82 -4.07 0.99
N ALA A 388 17.29 -4.16 2.21
CA ALA A 388 17.97 -4.86 3.31
C ALA A 388 18.03 -6.38 3.07
N VAL A 389 16.97 -6.98 2.53
CA VAL A 389 16.87 -8.42 2.23
C VAL A 389 17.88 -8.83 1.16
N HIS A 390 17.97 -8.05 0.08
CA HIS A 390 18.98 -8.25 -0.97
C HIS A 390 20.39 -7.95 -0.45
N GLY A 391 20.51 -6.87 0.32
CA GLY A 391 21.75 -6.43 0.94
C GLY A 391 22.38 -7.46 1.87
N GLU A 392 21.57 -8.24 2.60
CA GLU A 392 22.04 -9.36 3.41
C GLU A 392 22.76 -10.42 2.56
N ALA A 393 22.17 -10.81 1.42
CA ALA A 393 22.78 -11.77 0.50
C ALA A 393 24.08 -11.22 -0.14
N ILE A 394 24.11 -9.92 -0.47
CA ILE A 394 25.32 -9.24 -0.97
C ILE A 394 26.40 -9.19 0.13
N ALA A 395 25.99 -8.92 1.38
CA ALA A 395 26.89 -8.86 2.51
C ALA A 395 27.54 -10.22 2.80
N ASN A 396 26.76 -11.30 2.73
CA ASN A 396 27.21 -12.68 2.88
C ASN A 396 28.18 -13.11 1.77
N ALA A 397 28.07 -12.54 0.57
CA ALA A 397 29.06 -12.68 -0.50
C ALA A 397 30.34 -11.84 -0.30
N GLY A 398 30.44 -11.04 0.77
CA GLY A 398 31.62 -10.24 1.10
C GLY A 398 31.69 -8.88 0.39
N HIS A 399 30.55 -8.37 -0.10
CA HIS A 399 30.45 -7.08 -0.78
C HIS A 399 29.70 -6.04 0.06
N GLY A 400 30.04 -4.77 -0.16
CA GLY A 400 29.27 -3.63 0.35
C GLY A 400 28.22 -3.22 -0.68
N PHE A 401 27.23 -2.45 -0.24
CA PHE A 401 26.19 -1.95 -1.12
C PHE A 401 25.65 -0.60 -0.66
N VAL A 402 25.06 0.12 -1.61
CA VAL A 402 24.16 1.24 -1.36
C VAL A 402 22.86 0.99 -2.13
N SER A 403 21.79 1.64 -1.74
CA SER A 403 20.52 1.52 -2.45
C SER A 403 19.93 2.85 -2.85
N SER A 404 19.10 2.80 -3.89
CA SER A 404 18.44 3.94 -4.50
C SER A 404 17.01 3.56 -4.88
N SER A 405 16.10 4.53 -4.85
CA SER A 405 14.84 4.39 -5.57
C SER A 405 15.09 4.35 -7.08
N VAL A 406 14.16 3.75 -7.81
CA VAL A 406 14.16 3.82 -9.28
C VAL A 406 14.03 5.25 -9.81
N GLY A 407 13.24 6.11 -9.14
CA GLY A 407 13.05 7.51 -9.56
C GLY A 407 14.33 8.36 -9.48
N ALA A 408 15.23 8.08 -8.53
CA ALA A 408 16.53 8.75 -8.46
C ALA A 408 17.48 8.32 -9.61
N VAL A 409 17.33 7.11 -10.14
CA VAL A 409 18.05 6.66 -11.34
C VAL A 409 17.45 7.30 -12.59
N GLU A 410 16.12 7.28 -12.71
CA GLU A 410 15.41 7.86 -13.85
C GLU A 410 15.64 9.39 -13.96
N SER A 411 15.68 10.10 -12.84
CA SER A 411 16.00 11.53 -12.84
C SER A 411 17.48 11.84 -13.11
N GLY A 412 18.36 10.84 -13.18
CA GLY A 412 19.80 11.00 -13.32
C GLY A 412 20.52 11.49 -12.05
N ALA A 413 19.83 11.55 -10.91
CA ALA A 413 20.42 11.89 -9.62
C ALA A 413 21.45 10.83 -9.18
N VAL A 414 21.20 9.55 -9.49
CA VAL A 414 22.15 8.45 -9.32
C VAL A 414 22.72 8.05 -10.68
N LYS A 415 24.06 8.09 -10.80
CA LYS A 415 24.77 7.72 -12.03
C LYS A 415 25.20 6.26 -11.99
N LEU A 416 24.69 5.46 -12.93
CA LEU A 416 24.99 4.02 -12.99
C LEU A 416 26.46 3.73 -13.33
N SER A 417 27.15 4.64 -14.02
CA SER A 417 28.58 4.52 -14.38
C SER A 417 29.52 4.48 -13.16
N GLY A 418 29.03 4.79 -11.95
CA GLY A 418 29.79 4.66 -10.71
C GLY A 418 29.87 3.22 -10.17
N TYR A 419 29.19 2.27 -10.80
CA TYR A 419 29.01 0.91 -10.29
C TYR A 419 29.40 -0.13 -11.34
N LYS A 420 29.78 -1.33 -10.88
CA LYS A 420 30.03 -2.49 -11.76
C LYS A 420 28.87 -3.48 -11.78
N ASN A 421 28.21 -3.65 -10.63
CA ASN A 421 27.10 -4.58 -10.45
C ASN A 421 25.88 -3.79 -9.95
N ILE A 422 24.74 -4.02 -10.61
CA ILE A 422 23.44 -3.47 -10.21
C ILE A 422 22.49 -4.63 -9.93
N ASP A 423 21.75 -4.51 -8.83
CA ASP A 423 20.64 -5.37 -8.45
C ASP A 423 19.34 -4.56 -8.54
N LEU A 424 18.47 -4.87 -9.49
CA LEU A 424 17.19 -4.21 -9.69
C LEU A 424 16.06 -5.10 -9.15
N ILE A 425 15.43 -4.62 -8.08
CA ILE A 425 14.28 -5.24 -7.44
C ILE A 425 13.02 -4.85 -8.19
N LEU A 426 12.34 -5.81 -8.84
CA LEU A 426 11.06 -5.57 -9.49
C LEU A 426 9.88 -6.12 -8.71
N GLY A 427 10.05 -7.08 -7.79
CA GLY A 427 8.93 -7.62 -7.00
C GLY A 427 7.73 -8.00 -7.87
N LYS A 428 6.53 -7.45 -7.57
CA LYS A 428 5.32 -7.56 -8.43
C LYS A 428 5.09 -6.34 -9.35
N GLN A 429 6.11 -5.54 -9.64
CA GLN A 429 6.01 -4.38 -10.51
C GLN A 429 5.36 -4.77 -11.84
N LYS A 430 4.38 -3.99 -12.28
CA LYS A 430 3.55 -4.28 -13.45
C LYS A 430 2.72 -3.05 -13.82
N ALA A 431 2.70 -2.71 -15.10
CA ALA A 431 1.94 -1.59 -15.62
C ALA A 431 0.43 -1.80 -15.40
N GLY A 432 -0.21 -0.80 -14.79
CA GLY A 432 -1.63 -0.84 -14.46
C GLY A 432 -2.30 0.52 -14.54
N ILE A 433 -3.62 0.51 -14.45
CA ILE A 433 -4.46 1.71 -14.33
C ILE A 433 -5.33 1.61 -13.09
N VAL A 434 -5.69 2.75 -12.51
CA VAL A 434 -6.69 2.83 -11.44
C VAL A 434 -8.05 3.17 -12.05
N GLY A 435 -9.09 2.41 -11.68
CA GLY A 435 -10.45 2.61 -12.19
C GLY A 435 -10.52 2.66 -13.72
N ASN A 436 -11.04 3.76 -14.26
CA ASN A 436 -11.17 3.95 -15.71
C ASN A 436 -9.87 4.39 -16.42
N GLY A 437 -8.78 4.61 -15.68
CA GLY A 437 -7.49 4.99 -16.23
C GLY A 437 -7.26 6.48 -16.47
N LYS A 438 -8.10 7.37 -15.93
CA LYS A 438 -7.84 8.82 -15.96
C LYS A 438 -6.44 9.20 -15.46
N SER A 439 -5.94 8.53 -14.42
CA SER A 439 -4.62 8.83 -13.84
C SER A 439 -3.44 8.33 -14.70
N GLY A 440 -3.71 7.76 -15.88
CA GLY A 440 -2.72 7.18 -16.77
C GLY A 440 -2.22 5.81 -16.32
N VAL A 441 -1.33 5.25 -17.13
CA VAL A 441 -0.62 4.00 -16.81
C VAL A 441 0.46 4.29 -15.78
N ARG A 442 0.50 3.50 -14.71
CA ARG A 442 1.50 3.59 -13.62
C ARG A 442 2.22 2.25 -13.47
N PHE A 443 3.35 2.28 -12.77
CA PHE A 443 4.10 1.10 -12.32
C PHE A 443 4.64 0.21 -13.44
N LYS A 444 5.02 0.82 -14.58
CA LYS A 444 5.80 0.13 -15.61
C LYS A 444 7.02 -0.54 -14.98
N THR A 445 7.33 -1.78 -15.37
CA THR A 445 8.57 -2.47 -14.99
C THR A 445 9.79 -1.74 -15.53
N PHE A 446 9.70 -1.25 -16.76
CA PHE A 446 10.74 -0.47 -17.42
C PHE A 446 10.12 0.79 -18.03
N THR A 447 10.54 1.96 -17.56
CA THR A 447 10.19 3.22 -18.20
C THR A 447 11.21 3.52 -19.29
N PRO A 448 10.88 4.35 -20.31
CA PRO A 448 11.84 4.70 -21.36
C PRO A 448 13.17 5.24 -20.83
N GLU A 449 13.14 5.97 -19.72
CA GLU A 449 14.37 6.50 -19.12
C GLU A 449 15.15 5.43 -18.36
N LEU A 450 14.48 4.51 -17.66
CA LEU A 450 15.16 3.36 -17.05
C LEU A 450 15.78 2.45 -18.11
N GLU A 451 15.07 2.17 -19.20
CA GLU A 451 15.58 1.39 -20.35
C GLU A 451 16.86 2.04 -20.91
N ARG A 452 16.84 3.37 -21.10
CA ARG A 452 18.00 4.12 -21.58
C ARG A 452 19.19 3.99 -20.63
N GLN A 453 18.97 4.17 -19.32
CA GLN A 453 20.04 4.09 -18.31
C GLN A 453 20.66 2.69 -18.25
N LEU A 454 19.82 1.64 -18.22
CA LEU A 454 20.28 0.25 -18.19
C LEU A 454 20.99 -0.16 -19.49
N SER A 455 20.50 0.31 -20.64
CA SER A 455 21.14 0.08 -21.94
C SER A 455 22.57 0.62 -21.97
N VAL A 456 22.77 1.87 -21.51
CA VAL A 456 24.11 2.48 -21.41
C VAL A 456 24.99 1.69 -20.45
N PHE A 457 24.48 1.37 -19.27
CA PHE A 457 25.22 0.63 -18.25
C PHE A 457 25.71 -0.74 -18.75
N THR A 458 24.83 -1.56 -19.34
CA THR A 458 25.21 -2.87 -19.90
C THR A 458 26.17 -2.71 -21.08
N ASN A 459 25.98 -1.68 -21.92
CA ASN A 459 26.91 -1.39 -23.02
C ASN A 459 28.31 -0.97 -22.55
N GLU A 460 28.44 -0.37 -21.38
CA GLU A 460 29.75 -0.07 -20.76
C GLU A 460 30.35 -1.27 -20.00
N GLY A 461 29.70 -2.44 -20.08
CA GLY A 461 30.15 -3.68 -19.46
C GLY A 461 29.63 -3.87 -18.02
N GLY A 462 28.64 -3.10 -17.58
CA GLY A 462 27.99 -3.30 -16.29
C GLY A 462 27.20 -4.60 -16.21
N ASN A 463 27.20 -5.25 -15.04
CA ASN A 463 26.45 -6.50 -14.80
C ASN A 463 25.10 -6.20 -14.14
N LEU A 464 24.02 -6.78 -14.67
CA LEU A 464 22.66 -6.62 -14.13
C LEU A 464 22.15 -7.90 -13.46
N PHE A 465 21.65 -7.78 -12.25
CA PHE A 465 20.75 -8.76 -11.65
C PHE A 465 19.36 -8.16 -11.60
N ILE A 466 18.36 -8.87 -12.15
CA ILE A 466 16.96 -8.44 -12.17
C ILE A 466 16.11 -9.60 -11.68
N SER A 467 15.26 -9.34 -10.68
CA SER A 467 14.30 -10.34 -10.19
C SER A 467 12.92 -9.73 -9.99
N GLY A 468 11.89 -10.39 -10.52
CA GLY A 468 10.50 -9.92 -10.46
C GLY A 468 9.52 -10.89 -11.10
N GLU A 469 8.23 -10.78 -10.76
CA GLU A 469 7.18 -11.67 -11.26
C GLU A 469 6.83 -11.41 -12.75
N ASN A 470 6.85 -10.15 -13.18
CA ASN A 470 6.35 -9.71 -14.51
C ASN A 470 7.47 -9.09 -15.38
N VAL A 471 8.69 -9.60 -15.31
CA VAL A 471 9.87 -9.07 -16.02
C VAL A 471 9.64 -8.95 -17.53
N VAL A 472 9.08 -9.98 -18.16
CA VAL A 472 8.82 -10.03 -19.60
C VAL A 472 7.33 -9.92 -19.94
N SER A 473 6.40 -10.43 -19.12
CA SER A 473 4.97 -10.32 -19.47
C SER A 473 4.48 -8.88 -19.49
N ASP A 474 5.02 -8.01 -18.63
CA ASP A 474 4.62 -6.61 -18.60
C ASP A 474 5.12 -5.86 -19.83
N ILE A 475 6.43 -5.88 -20.10
CA ILE A 475 7.05 -5.13 -21.21
C ILE A 475 6.65 -5.63 -22.60
N PHE A 476 6.20 -6.89 -22.72
CA PHE A 476 5.62 -7.42 -23.96
C PHE A 476 4.11 -7.19 -24.08
N SER A 477 3.45 -6.64 -23.06
CA SER A 477 2.02 -6.37 -23.10
C SER A 477 1.66 -5.27 -24.11
N PHE A 478 0.35 -5.07 -24.31
CA PHE A 478 -0.18 -4.01 -25.16
C PHE A 478 0.07 -2.59 -24.60
N ARG A 479 0.56 -2.45 -23.36
CA ARG A 479 0.86 -1.15 -22.72
C ARG A 479 2.24 -0.59 -23.11
N TYR A 480 2.99 -1.33 -23.91
CA TYR A 480 4.34 -1.04 -24.34
C TYR A 480 4.45 -1.06 -25.86
N GLY A 481 5.44 -0.34 -26.37
CA GLY A 481 5.74 -0.22 -27.79
C GLY A 481 6.80 -1.22 -28.27
N PRO A 482 7.06 -1.26 -29.59
CA PRO A 482 8.10 -2.12 -30.16
C PRO A 482 9.52 -1.86 -29.62
N GLU A 483 9.87 -0.60 -29.36
CA GLU A 483 11.19 -0.23 -28.80
C GLU A 483 11.42 -0.81 -27.40
N ASP A 484 10.39 -0.80 -26.55
CA ASP A 484 10.44 -1.38 -25.21
C ASP A 484 10.70 -2.91 -25.29
N ARG A 485 10.08 -3.59 -26.26
CA ARG A 485 10.33 -5.03 -26.51
C ARG A 485 11.73 -5.28 -27.01
N HIS A 486 12.22 -4.41 -27.89
CA HIS A 486 13.59 -4.47 -28.38
C HIS A 486 14.60 -4.35 -27.24
N PHE A 487 14.37 -3.45 -26.28
CA PHE A 487 15.18 -3.34 -25.06
C PHE A 487 15.26 -4.68 -24.30
N ALA A 488 14.13 -5.36 -24.09
CA ALA A 488 14.13 -6.67 -23.43
C ALA A 488 14.96 -7.72 -24.19
N GLU A 489 14.85 -7.74 -25.52
CA GLU A 489 15.59 -8.67 -26.37
C GLU A 489 17.10 -8.41 -26.36
N VAL A 490 17.53 -7.15 -26.45
CA VAL A 490 18.95 -6.80 -26.69
C VAL A 490 19.73 -6.42 -25.44
N VAL A 491 19.05 -6.02 -24.35
CA VAL A 491 19.70 -5.68 -23.08
C VAL A 491 19.47 -6.79 -22.06
N LEU A 492 18.21 -7.18 -21.84
CA LEU A 492 17.91 -8.25 -20.88
C LEU A 492 18.29 -9.62 -21.42
N GLY A 493 18.12 -9.85 -22.73
CA GLY A 493 18.42 -11.11 -23.41
C GLY A 493 17.33 -12.18 -23.22
N VAL A 494 16.13 -11.80 -22.80
CA VAL A 494 15.02 -12.72 -22.53
C VAL A 494 13.70 -12.21 -23.10
N VAL A 495 12.83 -13.15 -23.44
CA VAL A 495 11.48 -12.92 -23.97
C VAL A 495 10.48 -13.83 -23.26
N PRO A 496 9.15 -13.59 -23.35
CA PRO A 496 8.16 -14.56 -22.90
C PRO A 496 8.30 -15.86 -23.69
N ALA A 497 8.31 -17.00 -23.00
CA ALA A 497 8.25 -18.28 -23.69
C ALA A 497 6.89 -18.47 -24.38
N GLU A 498 6.87 -19.21 -25.50
CA GLU A 498 5.62 -19.52 -26.19
C GLU A 498 4.64 -20.26 -25.26
N ALA A 499 3.37 -19.82 -25.29
CA ALA A 499 2.29 -20.48 -24.59
C ALA A 499 1.98 -21.81 -25.30
N PRO A 500 1.82 -22.93 -24.58
CA PRO A 500 1.44 -24.19 -25.21
C PRO A 500 0.05 -24.07 -25.86
N GLU A 501 -0.17 -24.82 -26.95
CA GLU A 501 -1.50 -24.99 -27.53
C GLU A 501 -2.46 -25.51 -26.44
N GLY A 502 -3.54 -24.78 -26.16
CA GLY A 502 -4.57 -25.18 -25.20
C GLY A 502 -4.62 -24.41 -23.87
N GLY A 503 -3.74 -23.43 -23.66
CA GLY A 503 -3.94 -22.35 -22.67
C GLY A 503 -4.28 -22.82 -21.25
N LEU A 504 -3.37 -23.52 -20.59
CA LEU A 504 -3.53 -23.83 -19.17
C LEU A 504 -2.90 -22.72 -18.31
N THR A 505 -3.73 -22.13 -17.43
CA THR A 505 -3.28 -21.38 -16.26
C THR A 505 -2.55 -22.34 -15.34
N GLU A 506 -1.23 -22.43 -15.49
CA GLU A 506 -0.41 -23.34 -14.70
C GLU A 506 -0.37 -22.85 -13.25
N THR A 507 -1.07 -23.59 -12.37
CA THR A 507 -0.91 -23.47 -10.92
C THR A 507 0.56 -23.66 -10.58
N ARG A 508 1.16 -22.70 -9.87
CA ARG A 508 2.56 -22.77 -9.47
C ARG A 508 2.71 -23.41 -8.10
N SER A 509 3.51 -24.47 -8.03
CA SER A 509 3.87 -25.27 -6.86
C SER A 509 4.60 -24.52 -5.73
N GLY A 510 4.98 -23.25 -5.94
CA GLY A 510 5.80 -22.48 -5.00
C GLY A 510 7.25 -22.94 -4.93
N LYS A 511 7.71 -23.69 -5.95
CA LYS A 511 9.03 -24.31 -5.99
C LYS A 511 9.70 -24.17 -7.36
N LEU A 512 10.99 -23.82 -7.32
CA LEU A 512 11.91 -23.87 -8.45
C LEU A 512 12.88 -25.04 -8.30
N LEU A 513 13.40 -25.53 -9.41
CA LEU A 513 14.54 -26.44 -9.50
C LEU A 513 15.73 -25.67 -10.08
N SER A 514 16.84 -25.58 -9.35
CA SER A 514 18.07 -25.01 -9.89
C SER A 514 18.79 -25.99 -10.81
N SER A 515 19.65 -25.47 -11.69
CA SER A 515 20.46 -26.27 -12.63
C SER A 515 21.38 -27.30 -11.94
N ASP A 516 21.69 -27.13 -10.66
CA ASP A 516 22.45 -28.09 -9.83
C ASP A 516 21.55 -29.10 -9.08
N GLY A 517 20.26 -29.17 -9.40
CA GLY A 517 19.30 -30.14 -8.87
C GLY A 517 18.68 -29.79 -7.51
N LYS A 518 18.96 -28.61 -6.94
CA LYS A 518 18.37 -28.19 -5.65
C LYS A 518 17.00 -27.55 -5.84
N THR A 519 16.09 -27.79 -4.91
CA THR A 519 14.80 -27.11 -4.86
C THR A 519 14.92 -25.78 -4.11
N VAL A 520 14.27 -24.74 -4.62
CA VAL A 520 14.16 -23.42 -3.96
C VAL A 520 12.69 -23.08 -3.81
N LYS A 521 12.26 -22.63 -2.62
CA LYS A 521 10.87 -22.26 -2.35
C LYS A 521 10.66 -20.75 -2.43
N TYR A 522 9.45 -20.34 -2.82
CA TYR A 522 9.02 -18.94 -2.82
C TYR A 522 7.58 -18.78 -2.34
N SER A 523 7.21 -17.56 -1.96
CA SER A 523 5.87 -17.20 -1.48
C SER A 523 4.84 -17.26 -2.61
N SER A 524 4.18 -18.41 -2.80
CA SER A 524 3.16 -18.62 -3.86
C SER A 524 1.72 -18.65 -3.35
N THR A 525 1.50 -18.43 -2.06
CA THR A 525 0.17 -18.41 -1.43
C THR A 525 -0.02 -17.14 -0.62
N LEU A 526 -1.28 -16.72 -0.41
CA LEU A 526 -1.59 -15.61 0.50
C LEU A 526 -1.16 -15.99 1.93
N ASN A 527 -0.44 -15.10 2.61
CA ASN A 527 0.06 -15.26 3.96
C ASN A 527 0.43 -13.88 4.56
N GLU A 528 0.81 -13.84 5.84
CA GLU A 528 1.12 -12.59 6.55
C GLU A 528 2.57 -12.11 6.42
N ASP A 529 3.47 -12.96 5.91
CA ASP A 529 4.92 -12.74 5.92
C ASP A 529 5.44 -12.09 4.62
N CYS A 530 4.96 -12.54 3.46
CA CYS A 530 5.40 -12.08 2.14
C CYS A 530 4.23 -12.03 1.16
N TYR A 531 4.22 -11.01 0.28
CA TYR A 531 3.23 -10.94 -0.78
C TYR A 531 3.24 -12.20 -1.66
N ILE A 532 2.10 -12.50 -2.27
CA ILE A 532 1.94 -13.66 -3.15
C ILE A 532 2.61 -13.42 -4.51
N VAL A 533 3.49 -14.32 -4.94
CA VAL A 533 3.96 -14.44 -6.33
C VAL A 533 3.03 -15.43 -7.03
N GLN A 534 2.09 -14.91 -7.83
CA GLN A 534 0.90 -15.65 -8.27
C GLN A 534 1.07 -16.22 -9.68
N SER A 535 1.60 -15.42 -10.59
CA SER A 535 1.75 -15.75 -12.01
C SER A 535 3.10 -15.27 -12.53
N PRO A 536 4.22 -15.81 -12.00
CA PRO A 536 5.55 -15.49 -12.49
C PRO A 536 5.73 -15.93 -13.94
N ASP A 537 6.42 -15.09 -14.70
CA ASP A 537 6.76 -15.30 -16.11
C ASP A 537 7.46 -16.62 -16.37
N ILE A 538 7.18 -17.18 -17.56
CA ILE A 538 8.03 -18.21 -18.14
C ILE A 538 8.98 -17.51 -19.11
N LEU A 539 10.27 -17.71 -18.91
CA LEU A 539 11.31 -17.05 -19.70
C LEU A 539 11.75 -17.93 -20.87
N ALA A 540 12.16 -17.30 -21.96
CA ALA A 540 12.95 -17.91 -23.02
C ALA A 540 14.11 -16.97 -23.38
N PRO A 541 15.26 -17.49 -23.83
CA PRO A 541 16.34 -16.64 -24.32
C PRO A 541 15.93 -15.94 -25.61
N ALA A 542 16.34 -14.68 -25.77
CA ALA A 542 16.19 -13.98 -27.04
C ALA A 542 17.03 -14.65 -28.15
N SER A 543 16.66 -14.44 -29.41
CA SER A 543 17.36 -15.08 -30.53
C SER A 543 18.83 -14.66 -30.59
N GLY A 544 19.74 -15.64 -30.70
CA GLY A 544 21.17 -15.41 -30.89
C GLY A 544 21.96 -15.02 -29.63
N VAL A 545 21.35 -15.03 -28.45
CA VAL A 545 22.05 -14.71 -27.20
C VAL A 545 22.70 -15.94 -26.58
N ASN A 546 23.86 -15.76 -25.92
CA ASN A 546 24.48 -16.81 -25.13
C ASN A 546 23.81 -16.89 -23.74
N ALA A 547 22.82 -17.76 -23.60
CA ALA A 547 22.05 -17.93 -22.38
C ALA A 547 22.31 -19.28 -21.70
N ARG A 548 22.45 -19.26 -20.38
CA ARG A 548 22.48 -20.45 -19.53
C ARG A 548 21.29 -20.44 -18.57
N GLU A 549 20.42 -21.44 -18.67
CA GLU A 549 19.33 -21.62 -17.72
C GLU A 549 19.89 -21.92 -16.32
N ILE A 550 19.33 -21.27 -15.30
CA ILE A 550 19.71 -21.46 -13.89
C ILE A 550 18.58 -21.98 -13.03
N PHE A 551 17.32 -21.75 -13.44
CA PHE A 551 16.14 -22.22 -12.74
C PHE A 551 15.02 -22.60 -13.70
N SER A 552 14.27 -23.63 -13.33
CA SER A 552 12.98 -23.99 -13.91
C SER A 552 11.92 -24.19 -12.82
N PHE A 553 10.65 -24.06 -13.17
CA PHE A 553 9.54 -24.39 -12.28
C PHE A 553 9.48 -25.91 -12.06
N SER A 554 9.38 -26.35 -10.79
CA SER A 554 9.51 -27.78 -10.46
C SER A 554 8.35 -28.66 -10.93
N ASP A 555 7.19 -28.05 -11.19
CA ASP A 555 5.95 -28.69 -11.63
C ASP A 555 5.86 -28.81 -13.15
N THR A 556 6.40 -27.85 -13.90
CA THR A 556 6.22 -27.76 -15.35
C THR A 556 7.55 -27.89 -16.12
N ALA A 557 8.68 -27.90 -15.42
CA ALA A 557 10.04 -27.85 -15.98
C ALA A 557 10.27 -26.65 -16.92
N ARG A 558 9.42 -25.62 -16.84
CA ARG A 558 9.51 -24.43 -17.68
C ARG A 558 10.56 -23.46 -17.11
N PRO A 559 11.33 -22.74 -17.95
CA PRO A 559 12.41 -21.88 -17.45
C PRO A 559 11.90 -20.69 -16.65
N ALA A 560 12.56 -20.42 -15.53
CA ALA A 560 12.26 -19.34 -14.59
C ALA A 560 13.43 -18.38 -14.39
N GLY A 561 14.62 -18.69 -14.92
CA GLY A 561 15.79 -17.83 -14.79
C GLY A 561 16.93 -18.18 -15.73
N TYR A 562 17.61 -17.14 -16.22
CA TYR A 562 18.76 -17.24 -17.11
C TYR A 562 19.92 -16.37 -16.67
N VAL A 563 21.14 -16.81 -16.99
CA VAL A 563 22.34 -15.97 -17.07
C VAL A 563 22.61 -15.72 -18.54
N ILE A 564 22.66 -14.45 -18.94
CA ILE A 564 22.98 -13.99 -20.30
C ILE A 564 24.39 -13.42 -20.30
N ASP A 565 25.24 -13.95 -21.18
CA ASP A 565 26.62 -13.52 -21.36
C ASP A 565 26.77 -12.71 -22.66
N TRP A 566 27.06 -11.42 -22.50
CA TRP A 566 27.33 -10.50 -23.61
C TRP A 566 28.84 -10.31 -23.86
N GLY A 567 29.69 -11.13 -23.24
CA GLY A 567 31.15 -11.06 -23.26
C GLY A 567 31.73 -9.94 -22.38
N ARG A 568 31.21 -8.71 -22.52
CA ARG A 568 31.63 -7.55 -21.70
C ARG A 568 30.78 -7.33 -20.44
N SER A 569 29.57 -7.87 -20.43
CA SER A 569 28.58 -7.76 -19.35
C SER A 569 27.89 -9.09 -19.14
N ARG A 570 27.50 -9.37 -17.90
CA ARG A 570 26.77 -10.58 -17.52
C ARG A 570 25.48 -10.20 -16.81
N ASN A 571 24.35 -10.62 -17.38
CA ASN A 571 23.04 -10.34 -16.82
C ASN A 571 22.45 -11.62 -16.23
N MET A 572 21.89 -11.55 -15.03
CA MET A 572 21.13 -12.64 -14.40
C MET A 572 19.68 -12.18 -14.23
N ILE A 573 18.75 -12.86 -14.91
CA ILE A 573 17.33 -12.50 -14.93
C ILE A 573 16.52 -13.62 -14.30
N LEU A 574 15.69 -13.29 -13.30
CA LEU A 574 14.82 -14.21 -12.59
C LEU A 574 13.36 -13.76 -12.64
N SER A 575 12.47 -14.73 -12.88
CA SER A 575 11.03 -14.57 -12.83
C SER A 575 10.43 -14.65 -11.41
N ILE A 576 11.26 -15.02 -10.43
CA ILE A 576 10.90 -15.00 -9.02
C ILE A 576 11.67 -13.86 -8.33
N PRO A 577 10.98 -12.93 -7.66
CA PRO A 577 11.64 -11.91 -6.84
C PRO A 577 12.54 -12.55 -5.78
N LEU A 578 13.78 -12.09 -5.64
CA LEU A 578 14.72 -12.65 -4.66
C LEU A 578 14.17 -12.51 -3.23
N GLU A 579 13.52 -11.39 -2.92
CA GLU A 579 12.87 -11.11 -1.64
C GLU A 579 11.70 -12.05 -1.32
N ALA A 580 11.12 -12.70 -2.33
CA ALA A 580 10.00 -13.64 -2.18
C ALA A 580 10.47 -15.11 -2.03
N ILE A 581 11.77 -15.39 -2.19
CA ILE A 581 12.36 -16.70 -1.88
C ILE A 581 12.40 -16.85 -0.36
N THR A 582 11.80 -17.91 0.17
CA THR A 582 11.54 -18.03 1.61
C THR A 582 12.76 -18.48 2.42
N GLU A 583 13.77 -19.03 1.77
CA GLU A 583 14.97 -19.59 2.41
C GLU A 583 16.19 -18.66 2.19
N SER A 584 16.78 -18.14 3.27
CA SER A 584 17.91 -17.18 3.19
C SER A 584 19.13 -17.74 2.46
N TYR A 585 19.52 -18.98 2.77
CA TYR A 585 20.63 -19.66 2.08
C TYR A 585 20.45 -19.72 0.55
N ALA A 586 19.20 -19.86 0.07
CA ALA A 586 18.94 -19.87 -1.37
C ALA A 586 19.16 -18.48 -1.98
N ARG A 587 18.75 -17.41 -1.28
CA ARG A 587 19.03 -16.02 -1.68
C ARG A 587 20.53 -15.74 -1.73
N ASP A 588 21.26 -16.15 -0.69
CA ASP A 588 22.72 -16.01 -0.61
C ASP A 588 23.43 -16.68 -1.77
N ARG A 589 23.04 -17.92 -2.10
CA ARG A 589 23.63 -18.68 -3.21
C ARG A 589 23.40 -17.99 -4.56
N ILE A 590 22.17 -17.54 -4.83
CA ILE A 590 21.82 -16.82 -6.06
C ILE A 590 22.66 -15.56 -6.20
N MET A 591 22.73 -14.74 -5.15
CA MET A 591 23.48 -13.49 -5.16
C MET A 591 24.99 -13.73 -5.30
N ALA A 592 25.53 -14.75 -4.63
CA ALA A 592 26.93 -15.14 -4.78
C ALA A 592 27.25 -15.59 -6.20
N ASP A 593 26.36 -16.31 -6.88
CA ASP A 593 26.55 -16.73 -8.27
C ASP A 593 26.51 -15.56 -9.27
N PHE A 594 25.76 -14.49 -8.95
CA PHE A 594 25.76 -13.23 -9.71
C PHE A 594 27.05 -12.44 -9.53
N LEU A 595 27.53 -12.31 -8.29
CA LEU A 595 28.71 -11.49 -7.96
C LEU A 595 30.07 -12.14 -8.25
N ARG A 596 30.07 -13.41 -8.68
CA ARG A 596 31.26 -14.17 -9.08
C ARG A 596 31.94 -13.68 -10.35
#